data_AF-A0A915MI89-F1
#
_entry.id   AF-A0A915MI89-F1
#
_cell.length_a   1.000
_cell.length_b   1.000
_cell.length_c   1.000
_cell.angle_alpha   90.00
_cell.angle_beta   90.00
_cell.angle_gamma   90.00
#
_symmetry.space_group_name_H-M   'P 1'
#
loop_
_entity.id
_entity.type
_entity.pdbx_description
1 polymer ?
#
loop_
_entity_poly.entity_id
_entity_poly.type
_entity_poly.pdbx_seq_one_letter_code
_entity_poly.pdbx_strand_id
1 'polypeptide(L)'
;KSPNLSATDIYGTSQLIAFLEQALDYNGFYDKNLEWIGLENVQIILNVSTASGAERFPLPERFASKLRVLILDSPDEKELKSICAAHLRPFFDSKISKGGSNNSSSKIEMIVSAMATTFIKLTKIFTPNEHFHYVFTTGDLSCWVCSLQRYDLDE
;
A
#
# COMPACT_ATOMS: atom_id res chain seq x y z
N LYS A 1 4.28 -9.90 3.03
CA LYS A 1 4.33 -10.01 1.55
C LYS A 1 3.13 -10.83 1.08
N SER A 2 2.68 -10.68 -0.16
CA SER A 2 1.37 -11.18 -0.58
C SER A 2 1.37 -12.70 -0.87
N PRO A 3 0.54 -13.51 -0.18
CA PRO A 3 0.50 -14.97 -0.40
C PRO A 3 -0.08 -15.35 -1.76
N ASN A 4 -0.86 -14.46 -2.39
CA ASN A 4 -1.44 -14.69 -3.73
C ASN A 4 -0.41 -14.67 -4.88
N LEU A 5 0.87 -14.36 -4.60
CA LEU A 5 1.95 -14.39 -5.58
C LEU A 5 2.68 -15.76 -5.63
N SER A 6 2.37 -16.67 -4.71
CA SER A 6 2.95 -18.01 -4.77
C SER A 6 2.36 -18.79 -5.94
N ALA A 7 3.20 -19.31 -6.82
CA ALA A 7 2.78 -20.19 -7.90
C ALA A 7 2.00 -21.39 -7.33
N THR A 8 0.92 -21.75 -8.00
CA THR A 8 0.17 -22.96 -7.72
C THR A 8 0.72 -24.13 -8.54
N ASP A 9 0.60 -25.34 -8.02
CA ASP A 9 0.84 -26.55 -8.79
C ASP A 9 -0.27 -26.79 -9.85
N ILE A 10 -0.14 -27.89 -10.59
CA ILE A 10 -1.12 -28.31 -11.61
C ILE A 10 -2.50 -28.62 -11.03
N TYR A 11 -2.61 -28.80 -9.71
CA TYR A 11 -3.85 -29.08 -8.99
C TYR A 11 -4.43 -27.82 -8.31
N GLY A 12 -3.83 -26.65 -8.53
CA GLY A 12 -4.30 -25.38 -7.98
C GLY A 12 -3.92 -25.15 -6.51
N THR A 13 -2.98 -25.93 -5.95
CA THR A 13 -2.53 -25.79 -4.56
C THR A 13 -1.21 -25.04 -4.48
N SER A 14 -1.08 -24.14 -3.49
CA SER A 14 0.19 -23.49 -3.16
C SER A 14 0.79 -24.12 -1.91
N GLN A 15 2.05 -24.56 -2.01
CA GLN A 15 2.81 -25.09 -0.88
C GLN A 15 2.94 -24.07 0.26
N LEU A 16 3.04 -22.77 -0.07
CA LEU A 16 3.12 -21.71 0.93
C LEU A 16 1.79 -21.58 1.69
N ILE A 17 0.66 -21.66 1.00
CA ILE A 17 -0.66 -21.60 1.65
C ILE A 17 -0.89 -22.84 2.51
N ALA A 18 -0.54 -24.03 2.02
CA ALA A 18 -0.64 -25.27 2.79
C ALA A 18 0.23 -25.23 4.06
N PHE A 19 1.44 -24.66 3.97
CA PHE A 19 2.30 -24.45 5.14
C PHE A 19 1.65 -23.49 6.16
N LEU A 20 1.06 -22.38 5.70
CA LEU A 20 0.35 -21.46 6.59
C LEU A 20 -0.88 -22.11 7.23
N GLU A 21 -1.64 -22.93 6.48
CA GLU A 21 -2.74 -23.73 7.03
C GLU A 21 -2.24 -24.67 8.13
N GLN A 22 -1.12 -25.35 7.91
CA GLN A 22 -0.51 -26.23 8.91
C GLN A 22 -0.11 -25.46 10.17
N ALA A 23 0.56 -24.32 10.01
CA ALA A 23 0.99 -23.46 11.11
C ALA A 23 -0.19 -22.93 11.93
N LEU A 24 -1.32 -22.61 11.29
CA LEU A 24 -2.54 -22.13 11.95
C LEU A 24 -3.34 -23.24 12.64
N ASP A 25 -3.44 -24.42 12.03
CA ASP A 25 -4.27 -25.51 12.58
C ASP A 25 -3.57 -26.26 13.72
N TYR A 26 -2.26 -26.42 13.60
CA TYR A 26 -1.48 -27.30 14.48
C TYR A 26 -0.46 -26.55 15.35
N ASN A 27 -0.34 -25.22 15.20
CA ASN A 27 0.65 -24.41 15.90
C ASN A 27 2.06 -24.97 15.78
N GLY A 28 2.47 -25.36 14.57
CA GLY A 28 3.76 -25.96 14.33
C GLY A 28 3.94 -26.48 12.91
N PHE A 29 5.13 -26.96 12.61
CA PHE A 29 5.48 -27.57 11.33
C PHE A 29 6.58 -28.62 11.49
N TYR A 30 6.81 -29.41 10.44
CA TYR A 30 7.91 -30.38 10.42
C TYR A 30 9.16 -29.77 9.78
N ASP A 31 10.30 -29.93 10.45
CA ASP A 31 11.60 -29.59 9.87
C ASP A 31 12.08 -30.69 8.90
N LYS A 32 13.16 -30.42 8.16
CA LYS A 32 13.82 -31.35 7.24
C LYS A 32 14.24 -32.67 7.90
N ASN A 33 14.50 -32.65 9.21
CA ASN A 33 14.82 -33.83 10.01
C ASN A 33 13.59 -34.63 10.45
N LEU A 34 12.39 -34.26 10.00
CA LEU A 34 11.10 -34.84 10.41
C LEU A 34 10.76 -34.61 11.89
N GLU A 35 11.42 -33.64 12.52
CA GLU A 35 11.11 -33.21 13.88
C GLU A 35 9.97 -32.20 13.88
N TRP A 36 9.05 -32.33 14.84
CA TRP A 36 7.96 -31.37 15.02
C TRP A 36 8.46 -30.14 15.76
N ILE A 37 8.38 -28.98 15.11
CA ILE A 37 8.68 -27.68 15.69
C ILE A 37 7.37 -26.97 16.02
N GLY A 38 7.12 -26.75 17.31
CA GLY A 38 6.00 -25.95 17.79
C GLY A 38 6.23 -24.45 17.61
N LEU A 39 5.16 -23.73 17.29
CA LEU A 39 5.10 -22.27 17.24
C LEU A 39 4.37 -21.76 18.47
N GLU A 40 5.05 -20.94 19.27
CA GLU A 40 4.46 -20.31 20.45
C GLU A 40 4.49 -18.79 20.29
N ASN A 41 3.38 -18.11 20.62
CA ASN A 41 3.26 -16.65 20.58
C ASN A 41 3.56 -16.01 19.20
N VAL A 42 3.17 -16.68 18.11
CA VAL A 42 3.31 -16.16 16.74
C VAL A 42 1.94 -15.75 16.19
N GLN A 43 1.85 -14.52 15.69
CA GLN A 43 0.68 -14.05 14.94
C GLN A 43 1.02 -13.88 13.46
N ILE A 44 0.18 -14.42 12.59
CA ILE A 44 0.34 -14.32 11.14
C ILE A 44 -0.58 -13.22 10.62
N ILE A 45 0.02 -12.19 10.00
CA ILE A 45 -0.70 -11.10 9.35
C ILE A 45 -0.31 -11.09 7.88
N LEU A 46 -1.31 -11.09 7.01
CA LEU A 46 -1.15 -11.18 5.56
C LEU A 46 -1.70 -9.93 4.90
N ASN A 47 -0.94 -9.40 3.93
CA ASN A 47 -1.40 -8.33 3.06
C ASN A 47 -1.69 -8.90 1.68
N VAL A 48 -2.94 -8.85 1.24
CA VAL A 48 -3.40 -9.38 -0.04
C VAL A 48 -3.90 -8.21 -0.88
N SER A 49 -3.28 -7.99 -2.03
CA SER A 49 -3.77 -6.96 -2.96
C SER A 49 -4.82 -7.56 -3.88
N THR A 50 -5.95 -6.86 -4.00
CA THR A 50 -7.13 -7.25 -4.78
C THR A 50 -6.99 -7.03 -6.29
N ALA A 51 -5.91 -6.37 -6.73
CA ALA A 51 -5.65 -6.14 -8.13
C ALA A 51 -5.53 -7.48 -8.88
N SER A 52 -6.40 -7.69 -9.87
CA SER A 52 -6.40 -8.86 -10.76
C SER A 52 -5.29 -8.69 -11.78
N GLY A 53 -4.16 -9.35 -11.54
CA GLY A 53 -3.01 -9.41 -12.46
C GLY A 53 -2.71 -10.85 -12.83
N ALA A 54 -2.07 -11.07 -13.97
CA ALA A 54 -1.82 -12.40 -14.55
C ALA A 54 -1.04 -13.38 -13.64
N GLU A 55 -0.34 -12.88 -12.62
CA GLU A 55 0.49 -13.68 -11.71
C GLU A 55 -0.10 -13.82 -10.29
N ARG A 56 -1.42 -13.56 -10.13
CA ARG A 56 -2.08 -13.60 -8.83
C ARG A 56 -3.10 -14.72 -8.77
N PHE A 57 -2.89 -15.63 -7.84
CA PHE A 57 -3.75 -16.79 -7.63
C PHE A 57 -4.76 -16.50 -6.52
N PRO A 58 -6.04 -16.88 -6.69
CA PRO A 58 -7.04 -16.72 -5.65
C PRO A 58 -6.65 -17.53 -4.41
N LEU A 59 -6.94 -16.99 -3.22
CA LEU A 59 -6.74 -17.73 -1.99
C LEU A 59 -7.81 -18.83 -1.87
N PRO A 60 -7.44 -20.05 -1.42
CA PRO A 60 -8.40 -21.10 -1.14
C PRO A 60 -9.43 -20.65 -0.09
N GLU A 61 -10.70 -20.95 -0.32
CA GLU A 61 -11.80 -20.58 0.60
C GLU A 61 -11.60 -21.18 1.99
N ARG A 62 -11.05 -22.40 2.08
CA ARG A 62 -10.72 -23.08 3.33
C ARG A 62 -9.66 -22.32 4.14
N PHE A 63 -8.70 -21.68 3.48
CA PHE A 63 -7.69 -20.88 4.15
C PHE A 63 -8.29 -19.54 4.58
N ALA A 64 -9.02 -18.87 3.68
CA ALA A 64 -9.65 -17.59 3.96
C ALA A 64 -10.67 -17.67 5.11
N SER A 65 -11.41 -18.77 5.25
CA SER A 65 -12.41 -18.94 6.32
C SER A 65 -11.82 -19.00 7.73
N LYS A 66 -10.54 -19.32 7.87
CA LYS A 66 -9.81 -19.32 9.15
C LYS A 66 -9.28 -17.94 9.55
N LEU A 67 -9.22 -17.01 8.59
CA LEU A 67 -8.64 -15.69 8.79
C LEU A 67 -9.72 -14.66 9.05
N ARG A 68 -9.35 -13.60 9.76
CA ARG A 68 -10.14 -12.37 9.80
C ARG A 68 -9.67 -11.46 8.68
N VAL A 69 -10.57 -11.09 7.78
CA VAL A 69 -10.27 -10.28 6.60
C VAL A 69 -10.76 -8.86 6.81
N LEU A 70 -9.93 -7.89 6.43
CA LEU A 70 -10.27 -6.48 6.37
C LEU A 70 -9.88 -5.96 5.00
N ILE A 71 -10.81 -5.24 4.36
CA ILE A 71 -10.62 -4.65 3.04
C ILE A 71 -10.43 -3.15 3.21
N LEU A 72 -9.39 -2.61 2.58
CA LEU A 72 -9.10 -1.18 2.55
C LEU A 72 -9.26 -0.68 1.12
N ASP A 73 -10.19 0.26 0.94
CA ASP A 73 -10.39 0.94 -0.33
C ASP A 73 -9.39 2.08 -0.49
N SER A 74 -9.21 2.51 -1.74
CA SER A 74 -8.38 3.68 -2.03
C SER A 74 -9.05 4.96 -1.51
N PRO A 75 -8.28 5.92 -0.98
CA PRO A 75 -8.85 7.11 -0.38
C PRO A 75 -9.55 7.99 -1.40
N ASP A 76 -10.60 8.68 -0.95
CA ASP A 76 -11.35 9.64 -1.76
C ASP A 76 -10.51 10.89 -2.07
N GLU A 77 -10.94 11.69 -3.05
CA GLU A 77 -10.27 12.95 -3.40
C GLU A 77 -10.11 13.90 -2.19
N LYS A 78 -11.13 13.96 -1.33
CA LYS A 78 -11.09 14.80 -0.11
C LYS A 78 -10.06 14.29 0.88
N GLU A 79 -9.95 12.98 1.03
CA GLU A 79 -9.00 12.33 1.93
C GLU A 79 -7.57 12.50 1.41
N LEU A 80 -7.36 12.32 0.11
CA LEU A 80 -6.08 12.59 -0.56
C LEU A 80 -5.63 14.04 -0.35
N LYS A 81 -6.54 15.01 -0.51
CA LYS A 81 -6.25 16.42 -0.22
C LYS A 81 -5.85 16.62 1.25
N SER A 82 -6.60 16.03 2.19
CA SER A 82 -6.29 16.11 3.61
C SER A 82 -4.91 15.55 3.95
N ILE A 83 -4.57 14.38 3.39
CA ILE A 83 -3.26 13.73 3.57
C ILE A 83 -2.14 14.62 3.01
N CYS A 84 -2.28 15.09 1.77
CA CYS A 84 -1.30 16.00 1.16
C CYS A 84 -1.11 17.29 1.97
N ALA A 85 -2.21 17.90 2.45
CA ALA A 85 -2.15 19.09 3.29
C ALA A 85 -1.41 18.83 4.60
N ALA A 86 -1.67 17.69 5.26
CA ALA A 86 -0.99 17.31 6.49
C ALA A 86 0.54 17.15 6.29
N HIS A 87 0.98 16.65 5.14
CA HIS A 87 2.40 16.51 4.83
C HIS A 87 3.07 17.83 4.40
N LEU A 88 2.34 18.71 3.69
CA LEU A 88 2.89 19.97 3.17
C LEU A 88 2.90 21.10 4.20
N ARG A 89 1.92 21.17 5.12
CA ARG A 89 1.81 22.24 6.12
C ARG A 89 3.09 22.41 6.97
N PRO A 90 3.66 21.35 7.60
CA PRO A 90 4.86 21.51 8.42
C PRO A 90 6.08 22.00 7.62
N PHE A 91 6.20 21.59 6.36
CA PHE A 91 7.27 22.01 5.48
C PHE A 91 7.19 23.50 5.16
N PHE A 92 6.01 23.98 4.77
CA PHE A 92 5.81 25.39 4.45
C PHE A 92 5.82 26.28 5.70
N ASP A 93 5.29 25.84 6.83
CA ASP A 93 5.34 26.60 8.07
C ASP A 93 6.80 26.79 8.56
N SER A 94 7.66 25.78 8.39
CA SER A 94 9.07 25.87 8.74
C SER A 94 9.87 26.84 7.86
N LYS A 95 9.52 26.97 6.57
CA LYS A 95 10.30 27.72 5.57
C LYS A 95 9.71 29.10 5.25
N ILE A 96 8.40 29.20 5.08
CA ILE A 96 7.69 30.42 4.64
C ILE A 96 7.36 31.37 5.80
N SER A 97 7.23 30.87 7.05
CA SER A 97 6.93 31.72 8.22
C SER A 97 7.98 32.83 8.45
N LYS A 98 9.21 32.64 7.95
CA LYS A 98 10.27 33.66 8.01
C LYS A 98 10.02 34.87 7.08
N GLY A 99 9.12 34.76 6.09
CA GLY A 99 8.89 35.77 5.04
C GLY A 99 7.61 36.63 5.17
N GLY A 100 6.83 36.51 6.25
CA GLY A 100 5.79 37.48 6.60
C GLY A 100 4.50 37.52 5.74
N SER A 101 4.16 36.48 4.98
CA SER A 101 2.91 36.46 4.19
C SER A 101 1.79 35.67 4.89
N ASN A 102 0.81 36.39 5.46
CA ASN A 102 -0.41 35.83 6.07
C ASN A 102 -1.36 35.08 5.09
N ASN A 103 -1.02 34.99 3.80
CA ASN A 103 -1.79 34.27 2.77
C ASN A 103 -1.25 32.86 2.46
N SER A 104 -0.29 32.34 3.24
CA SER A 104 0.36 31.04 2.99
C SER A 104 -0.65 29.88 3.00
N SER A 105 -1.58 29.85 3.96
CA SER A 105 -2.55 28.75 4.12
C SER A 105 -3.45 28.56 2.88
N SER A 106 -4.01 29.64 2.33
CA SER A 106 -4.84 29.56 1.12
C SER A 106 -4.05 29.10 -0.10
N LYS A 107 -2.78 29.51 -0.23
CA LYS A 107 -1.91 29.05 -1.32
C LYS A 107 -1.54 27.57 -1.19
N ILE A 108 -1.30 27.08 0.02
CA ILE A 108 -1.01 25.67 0.29
C ILE A 108 -2.21 24.80 -0.11
N GLU A 109 -3.43 25.20 0.25
CA GLU A 109 -4.65 24.49 -0.15
C GLU A 109 -4.84 24.46 -1.68
N MET A 110 -4.48 25.55 -2.39
CA MET A 110 -4.48 25.55 -3.85
C MET A 110 -3.47 24.55 -4.43
N ILE A 111 -2.25 24.50 -3.90
CA ILE A 111 -1.20 23.57 -4.33
C ILE A 111 -1.64 22.12 -4.07
N VAL A 112 -2.12 21.82 -2.86
CA VAL A 112 -2.67 20.51 -2.48
C VAL A 112 -3.76 20.07 -3.43
N SER A 113 -4.70 20.96 -3.74
CA SER A 113 -5.80 20.68 -4.66
C SER A 113 -5.28 20.40 -6.09
N ALA A 114 -4.31 21.19 -6.57
CA ALA A 114 -3.69 20.98 -7.87
C ALA A 114 -2.92 19.65 -7.95
N MET A 115 -2.19 19.28 -6.89
CA MET A 115 -1.46 18.01 -6.82
C MET A 115 -2.42 16.81 -6.81
N ALA A 116 -3.43 16.83 -5.94
CA ALA A 116 -4.40 15.74 -5.84
C ALA A 116 -5.21 15.56 -7.13
N THR A 117 -5.68 16.66 -7.74
CA THR A 117 -6.45 16.59 -8.99
C THR A 117 -5.59 16.13 -10.17
N THR A 118 -4.32 16.54 -10.25
CA THR A 118 -3.37 16.05 -11.25
C THR A 118 -3.12 14.56 -11.07
N PHE A 119 -2.88 14.11 -9.84
CA PHE A 119 -2.67 12.70 -9.53
C PHE A 119 -3.87 11.83 -9.95
N ILE A 120 -5.10 12.24 -9.59
CA ILE A 120 -6.32 11.53 -9.97
C ILE A 120 -6.52 11.50 -11.49
N LYS A 121 -6.15 12.56 -12.21
CA LYS A 121 -6.20 12.57 -13.67
C LYS A 121 -5.18 11.60 -14.27
N LEU A 122 -3.95 11.59 -13.75
CA LEU A 122 -2.90 10.68 -14.20
C LEU A 122 -3.30 9.21 -14.03
N THR A 123 -3.87 8.84 -12.88
CA THR A 123 -4.31 7.46 -12.62
C THR A 123 -5.47 7.01 -13.50
N LYS A 124 -6.27 7.96 -14.02
CA LYS A 124 -7.37 7.66 -14.97
C LYS A 124 -6.89 7.56 -16.42
N ILE A 125 -5.92 8.37 -16.81
CA ILE A 125 -5.38 8.39 -18.17
C ILE A 125 -4.47 7.17 -18.38
N PHE A 126 -3.51 6.98 -17.48
CA PHE A 126 -2.52 5.92 -17.59
C PHE A 126 -2.94 4.72 -16.77
N THR A 127 -3.33 3.64 -17.45
CA THR A 127 -3.81 2.43 -16.80
C THR A 127 -2.91 1.23 -17.08
N PRO A 128 -2.88 0.22 -16.19
CA PRO A 128 -2.14 -1.02 -16.42
C PRO A 128 -2.53 -1.77 -17.71
N ASN A 129 -3.72 -1.47 -18.27
CA ASN A 129 -4.21 -2.03 -19.52
C ASN A 129 -3.43 -1.53 -20.74
N GLU A 130 -2.92 -0.29 -20.71
CA GLU A 130 -2.05 0.24 -21.76
C GLU A 130 -0.64 -0.32 -21.62
N HIS A 131 -0.06 -0.18 -20.43
CA HIS A 131 1.24 -0.72 -20.09
C HIS A 131 1.28 -1.22 -18.65
N PHE A 132 1.82 -2.41 -18.44
CA PHE A 132 1.85 -3.09 -17.13
C PHE A 132 2.54 -2.28 -16.01
N HIS A 133 3.43 -1.35 -16.36
CA HIS A 133 4.17 -0.53 -15.41
C HIS A 133 3.44 0.77 -15.03
N TYR A 134 2.27 1.07 -15.61
CA TYR A 134 1.44 2.21 -15.24
C TYR A 134 0.62 1.91 -13.98
N VAL A 135 1.34 1.73 -12.87
CA VAL A 135 0.77 1.49 -11.55
C VAL A 135 1.06 2.70 -10.68
N PHE A 136 0.03 3.50 -10.42
CA PHE A 136 0.11 4.66 -9.54
C PHE A 136 -0.52 4.34 -8.20
N THR A 137 0.19 4.69 -7.12
CA THR A 137 -0.20 4.46 -5.74
C THR A 137 -0.17 5.76 -4.95
N THR A 138 -0.86 5.80 -3.81
CA THR A 138 -0.77 6.93 -2.88
C THR A 138 0.65 7.16 -2.35
N GLY A 139 1.50 6.13 -2.44
CA GLY A 139 2.94 6.22 -2.17
C GLY A 139 3.66 7.16 -3.14
N ASP A 140 3.28 7.18 -4.42
CA ASP A 140 3.87 8.07 -5.42
C ASP A 140 3.54 9.53 -5.15
N LEU A 141 2.30 9.81 -4.75
CA LEU A 141 1.87 11.14 -4.31
C LEU A 141 2.63 11.59 -3.06
N SER A 142 2.80 10.68 -2.09
CA SER A 142 3.59 10.94 -0.88
C SER A 142 5.06 11.22 -1.20
N CYS A 143 5.64 10.43 -2.11
CA CYS A 143 7.01 10.62 -2.58
C CYS A 143 7.18 11.98 -3.29
N TRP A 144 6.20 12.39 -4.10
CA TRP A 144 6.20 13.70 -4.75
C TRP A 144 6.19 14.84 -3.72
N VAL A 145 5.31 14.75 -2.72
CA VAL A 145 5.24 15.74 -1.61
C VAL A 145 6.54 15.78 -0.82
N CYS A 146 7.09 14.63 -0.40
CA CYS A 146 8.35 14.58 0.34
C CYS A 146 9.55 15.06 -0.50
N SER A 147 9.53 14.85 -1.83
CA SER A 147 10.59 15.29 -2.72
C SER A 147 10.69 16.81 -2.81
N LEU A 148 9.58 17.54 -2.64
CA LEU A 148 9.60 19.00 -2.57
C LEU A 148 10.43 19.51 -1.39
N GLN A 149 10.52 18.75 -0.31
CA GLN A 149 11.29 19.12 0.87
C GLN A 149 12.80 19.15 0.65
N ARG A 150 13.27 18.55 -0.45
CA ARG A 150 14.69 18.50 -0.82
C ARG A 150 15.17 19.81 -1.46
N TYR A 151 14.25 20.65 -1.92
CA TYR A 151 14.58 21.93 -2.54
C TYR A 151 14.67 23.02 -1.48
N ASP A 152 15.69 23.87 -1.60
CA ASP A 152 15.76 25.06 -0.77
C ASP A 152 14.86 26.14 -1.37
N LEU A 153 13.95 26.65 -0.55
CA LEU A 153 12.96 27.67 -0.95
C LEU A 153 13.34 29.06 -0.39
N ASP A 154 14.57 29.20 0.09
CA ASP A 154 15.10 30.41 0.73
C ASP A 154 15.70 31.42 -0.30
N GLU A 155 15.47 31.23 -1.61
CA GLU A 155 15.80 32.18 -2.70
C GLU A 155 14.60 33.00 -3.18
#